data_AF-A0A822DSL2-F1
#
_entry.id   AF-A0A822DSL2-F1
#
_cell.length_a   1.000
_cell.length_b   1.000
_cell.length_c   1.000
_cell.angle_alpha   90.00
_cell.angle_beta   90.00
_cell.angle_gamma   90.00
#
_symmetry.space_group_name_H-M   'P 1'
#
loop_
_entity.id
_entity.type
_entity.pdbx_description
1 polymer ?
#
loop_
_entity_poly.entity_id
_entity_poly.type
_entity_poly.pdbx_seq_one_letter_code
_entity_poly.pdbx_strand_id
1 'polypeptide(L)' 'MGMGMGVGPNCELYPNGALLENPNDSHSFYQCSNGIGYLLQCPANLIWDPQKQLCDFDDNVPEPE' A
#
# COMPACT_ATOMS: atom_id res chain seq x y z
N MET A 1 -16.84 20.08 -4.41
CA MET A 1 -16.21 19.34 -3.30
C MET A 1 -16.47 17.86 -3.60
N GLY A 2 -15.57 17.03 -4.11
CA GLY A 2 -14.12 16.98 -3.99
C GLY A 2 -13.76 15.65 -3.33
N MET A 3 -13.86 14.53 -4.07
CA MET A 3 -13.31 13.24 -3.67
C MET A 3 -12.81 12.56 -4.95
N GLY A 4 -11.51 12.72 -5.22
CA GLY A 4 -10.85 12.00 -6.31
C GLY A 4 -11.05 10.51 -6.08
N MET A 5 -11.61 9.83 -7.08
CA MET A 5 -11.68 8.37 -7.12
C MET A 5 -10.26 7.84 -7.25
N GLY A 6 -9.59 7.62 -6.13
CA GLY A 6 -8.43 6.73 -6.08
C GLY A 6 -8.97 5.31 -6.27
N VAL A 7 -8.64 4.69 -7.40
CA VAL A 7 -8.86 3.26 -7.66
C VAL A 7 -7.96 2.45 -6.73
N GLY A 8 -8.31 2.39 -5.44
CA GLY A 8 -7.72 1.46 -4.48
C GLY A 8 -8.41 0.10 -4.53
N PRO A 9 -7.81 -0.95 -3.95
CA PRO A 9 -8.46 -2.25 -3.81
C PRO A 9 -9.74 -2.11 -2.97
N ASN A 10 -10.76 -2.93 -3.28
CA ASN A 10 -11.93 -3.04 -2.42
C ASN A 10 -11.46 -3.61 -1.07
N CYS A 11 -11.54 -2.78 -0.02
CA CYS A 11 -11.08 -3.11 1.32
C CYS A 11 -12.21 -3.66 2.21
N GLU A 12 -13.42 -3.95 1.69
CA GLU A 12 -14.56 -4.43 2.49
C GLU A 12 -14.29 -5.78 3.15
N LEU A 13 -13.35 -6.56 2.61
CA LEU A 13 -12.92 -7.84 3.14
C LEU A 13 -11.75 -7.75 4.15
N TYR A 14 -11.17 -6.55 4.33
CA TYR A 14 -9.99 -6.34 5.16
C TYR A 14 -10.30 -5.50 6.41
N PRO A 15 -9.62 -5.75 7.54
CA PRO A 15 -9.82 -4.94 8.74
C PRO A 15 -9.31 -3.51 8.54
N ASN A 16 -9.89 -2.56 9.28
CA ASN A 16 -9.39 -1.19 9.35
C ASN A 16 -7.93 -1.18 9.83
N GLY A 17 -7.07 -0.48 9.10
CA GLY A 17 -5.63 -0.44 9.33
C GLY A 17 -4.83 -1.50 8.58
N ALA A 18 -5.46 -2.42 7.86
CA ALA A 18 -4.74 -3.38 7.00
C ALA A 18 -3.91 -2.64 5.95
N LEU A 19 -2.69 -3.12 5.70
CA LEU A 19 -1.78 -2.56 4.69
C LEU A 19 -1.63 -3.58 3.55
N LEU A 20 -1.96 -3.15 2.34
CA LEU A 20 -1.96 -3.97 1.14
C LEU A 20 -0.91 -3.45 0.16
N GLU A 21 -0.24 -4.35 -0.53
CA GLU A 21 0.70 -3.98 -1.59
C GLU A 21 0.00 -3.30 -2.77
N ASN A 22 0.72 -2.39 -3.44
CA ASN A 22 0.26 -1.85 -4.71
C ASN A 22 0.93 -2.61 -5.87
N PRO A 23 0.19 -3.41 -6.65
CA PRO A 23 0.77 -4.22 -7.73
C PRO A 23 1.27 -3.39 -8.93
N ASN A 24 0.92 -2.10 -8.99
CA ASN A 24 1.32 -1.22 -10.09
C ASN A 24 2.53 -0.34 -9.75
N ASP A 25 2.83 -0.17 -8.46
CA ASP A 25 3.89 0.72 -8.01
C ASP A 25 4.41 0.28 -6.64
N SER A 26 5.59 -0.32 -6.61
CA SER A 26 6.20 -0.82 -5.39
C SER A 26 6.64 0.29 -4.43
N HIS A 27 6.64 1.56 -4.88
CA HIS A 27 6.89 2.74 -4.04
C HIS A 27 5.62 3.22 -3.32
N SER A 28 4.52 2.48 -3.39
CA SER A 28 3.30 2.79 -2.68
C SER A 28 2.59 1.54 -2.18
N PHE A 29 1.66 1.75 -1.25
CA PHE A 29 0.85 0.72 -0.62
C PHE A 29 -0.52 1.31 -0.29
N TYR A 30 -1.49 0.46 0.03
CA TYR A 30 -2.83 0.88 0.43
C TYR A 30 -3.04 0.64 1.91
N GLN A 31 -3.55 1.64 2.63
CA GLN A 31 -4.11 1.45 3.96
C GLN A 31 -5.63 1.39 3.89
N CYS A 32 -6.22 0.30 4.38
CA CYS A 32 -7.67 0.16 4.44
C CYS A 32 -8.26 0.94 5.61
N SER A 33 -9.32 1.71 5.36
CA SER A 33 -10.14 2.33 6.42
C SER A 33 -11.58 2.49 5.94
N ASN A 34 -12.52 1.97 6.74
CA ASN A 34 -13.96 1.92 6.45
C ASN A 34 -14.30 1.34 5.07
N GLY A 35 -13.64 0.24 4.69
CA GLY A 35 -13.86 -0.42 3.39
C GLY A 35 -13.21 0.27 2.19
N ILE A 36 -12.48 1.37 2.41
CA ILE A 36 -11.81 2.15 1.36
C ILE A 36 -10.29 1.96 1.48
N GLY A 37 -9.63 1.62 0.38
CA GLY A 37 -8.17 1.58 0.27
C GLY A 37 -7.60 2.97 -0.04
N TYR A 38 -6.82 3.52 0.88
CA TYR A 38 -6.14 4.79 0.72
C TYR A 38 -4.72 4.55 0.22
N LEU A 39 -4.39 5.08 -0.96
CA LEU A 39 -3.03 5.02 -1.50
C LEU A 39 -2.08 5.88 -0.67
N LEU A 40 -1.03 5.27 -0.15
CA LEU A 40 0.05 5.89 0.60
C LEU A 40 1.36 5.65 -0.13
N GLN A 41 2.15 6.70 -0.27
CA GLN A 41 3.45 6.63 -0.92
C GLN A 41 4.54 6.44 0.13
N CYS A 42 5.48 5.54 -0.16
CA CYS A 42 6.66 5.38 0.67
C CYS A 42 7.50 6.67 0.67
N PRO A 43 8.10 7.03 1.81
CA PRO A 43 8.95 8.21 1.88
C PRO A 43 10.22 8.00 1.04
N ALA A 44 10.69 9.08 0.40
CA ALA A 44 11.82 9.05 -0.53
C ALA A 44 11.61 8.03 -1.67
N ASN A 45 12.62 7.21 -1.97
CA ASN A 45 12.57 6.16 -2.99
C ASN A 45 12.51 4.77 -2.35
N LEU A 46 11.94 4.64 -1.15
CA LEU A 46 11.78 3.35 -0.49
C LEU A 46 10.68 2.52 -1.15
N ILE A 47 10.80 1.21 -1.02
CA ILE A 47 9.89 0.21 -1.57
C ILE A 47 9.07 -0.40 -0.44
N TRP A 48 7.79 -0.63 -0.70
CA TRP A 48 6.92 -1.33 0.24
C TRP A 48 7.35 -2.80 0.39
N ASP A 49 7.67 -3.19 1.61
CA ASP A 49 7.94 -4.57 2.02
C ASP A 49 6.64 -5.18 2.59
N PRO A 50 5.91 -6.03 1.84
CA PRO A 50 4.68 -6.64 2.34
C PRO A 50 4.92 -7.64 3.48
N GLN A 51 6.13 -8.19 3.64
CA GLN A 51 6.44 -9.12 4.73
C GLN A 51 6.66 -8.39 6.05
N LYS A 52 7.36 -7.24 6.01
CA LYS A 52 7.60 -6.40 7.19
C LYS A 52 6.50 -5.36 7.43
N GLN A 53 5.62 -5.14 6.46
CA GLN A 53 4.57 -4.13 6.47
C GLN A 53 5.14 -2.71 6.70
N LEU A 54 6.24 -2.39 6.03
CA LEU A 54 6.91 -1.08 6.09
C LEU A 54 7.62 -0.74 4.78
N CYS A 55 7.97 0.52 4.60
CA CYS A 55 8.81 0.94 3.48
C CYS A 55 10.30 0.73 3.82
N ASP A 56 11.01 -0.02 2.99
CA ASP A 56 12.42 -0.38 3.16
C ASP A 56 13.21 -0.08 1.87
N PHE A 57 14.54 -0.21 1.91
CA PHE A 57 15.38 -0.12 0.73
C PHE A 57 15.21 -1.35 -0.18
N ASP A 58 15.42 -1.20 -1.48
CA ASP A 58 15.24 -2.29 -2.45
C ASP A 58 16.11 -3.52 -2.13
N ASP A 59 17.34 -3.31 -1.67
CA ASP A 59 18.23 -4.39 -1.22
C ASP A 59 17.65 -5.24 -0.05
N ASN A 60 16.71 -4.70 0.72
CA ASN A 60 16.12 -5.34 1.89
C ASN A 60 14.75 -5.96 1.64
N VAL A 61 14.12 -5.64 0.49
CA VAL A 61 12.83 -6.21 0.11
C VAL A 61 13.11 -7.45 -0.73
N PRO A 62 12.80 -8.66 -0.23
CA PRO A 62 12.96 -9.86 -1.04
C PRO A 62 12.08 -9.71 -2.29
N GLU A 63 12.64 -9.99 -3.46
CA GLU A 63 11.88 -10.02 -4.71
C GLU A 63 10.68 -10.96 -4.53
N PRO A 64 9.46 -10.55 -4.91
CA PRO A 64 8.29 -11.41 -4.77
C PRO A 64 8.48 -12.67 -5.62
N GLU A 65 8.62 -13.81 -4.95
CA GLU A 65 8.56 -15.17 -5.52
C GLU A 65 7.17 -15.53 -6.05
#